data_AF-A0A0V0H832-F1
#
_entry.id   AF-A0A0V0H832-F1
#
_cell.length_a   1.000
_cell.length_b   1.000
_cell.length_c   1.000
_cell.angle_alpha   90.00
_cell.angle_beta   90.00
_cell.angle_gamma   90.00
#
_symmetry.space_group_name_H-M   'P 1'
#
loop_
_entity.id
_entity.type
_entity.pdbx_description
1 polymer ?
#
loop_
_entity_poly.entity_id
_entity_poly.type
_entity_poly.pdbx_seq_one_letter_code
_entity_poly.pdbx_strand_id
1 'polypeptide(L)'
;MNQLMSMQEMKLGKGAMAGLKCLQIFKCYSLRRLPEELISLTNLEKLEIREMPEAFIARLQVSDLHKLRHIPNIVVRHPSTDYEEWIQELEHTIRKIRSKAQEIRAAHLFKRLG
;
A
#
# COMPACT_ATOMS: atom_id res chain seq x y z
N MET A 1 16.43 7.84 0.20
CA MET A 1 15.11 7.58 -0.44
C MET A 1 14.23 6.63 0.41
N ASN A 2 14.34 6.62 1.75
CA ASN A 2 13.77 5.52 2.56
C ASN A 2 12.45 5.87 3.28
N GLN A 3 12.01 7.14 3.26
CA GLN A 3 10.86 7.56 4.07
C GLN A 3 9.51 7.09 3.50
N LEU A 4 9.36 6.98 2.17
CA LEU A 4 8.12 6.55 1.52
C LEU A 4 7.79 5.06 1.72
N MET A 5 8.79 4.24 2.08
CA MET A 5 8.59 2.82 2.43
C MET A 5 7.71 2.64 3.68
N SER A 6 7.65 3.63 4.56
CA SER A 6 6.98 3.56 5.86
C SER A 6 5.75 4.45 6.00
N MET A 7 5.44 5.28 4.99
CA MET A 7 4.30 6.19 5.02
C MET A 7 3.00 5.40 4.94
N GLN A 8 2.25 5.34 6.04
CA GLN A 8 0.99 4.58 6.12
C GLN A 8 -0.23 5.41 5.70
N GLU A 9 -0.15 6.72 5.89
CA GLU A 9 -1.22 7.68 5.63
C GLU A 9 -0.66 8.87 4.88
N MET A 10 -1.46 9.41 3.97
CA MET A 10 -1.25 10.69 3.32
C MET A 10 -2.39 11.62 3.74
N LYS A 11 -2.08 12.83 4.18
CA LYS A 11 -3.05 13.86 4.56
C LYS A 11 -2.81 15.11 3.74
N LEU A 12 -3.87 15.69 3.21
CA LEU A 12 -3.81 16.97 2.49
C LEU A 12 -4.54 18.02 3.31
N GLY A 13 -3.89 19.14 3.57
CA GLY A 13 -4.55 20.27 4.25
C GLY A 13 -5.68 20.82 3.38
N LYS A 14 -6.73 21.35 4.01
CA LYS A 14 -7.83 22.00 3.30
C LYS A 14 -7.29 23.20 2.49
N GLY A 15 -7.55 23.23 1.18
CA GLY A 15 -7.01 24.26 0.28
C GLY A 15 -5.51 24.11 -0.04
N ALA A 16 -4.84 23.10 0.51
CA ALA A 16 -3.48 22.77 0.11
C ALA A 16 -3.50 22.32 -1.35
N MET A 17 -2.44 22.66 -2.09
CA MET A 17 -2.25 22.19 -3.46
C MET A 17 -3.40 22.56 -4.41
N ALA A 18 -4.08 23.69 -4.17
CA ALA A 18 -5.18 24.18 -5.01
C ALA A 18 -4.79 24.39 -6.48
N GLY A 19 -3.51 24.66 -6.77
CA GLY A 19 -2.98 24.77 -8.13
C GLY A 19 -2.43 23.48 -8.72
N LEU A 20 -2.52 22.34 -8.02
CA LEU A 20 -1.88 21.10 -8.44
C LEU A 20 -2.61 20.48 -9.63
N LYS A 21 -1.87 20.29 -10.72
CA LYS A 21 -2.37 19.73 -11.99
C LYS A 21 -2.04 18.26 -12.15
N CYS A 22 -0.94 17.80 -11.56
CA CYS A 22 -0.49 16.42 -11.64
C CYS A 22 -0.04 15.94 -10.26
N LEU A 23 -0.56 14.78 -9.82
CA LEU A 23 -0.12 14.10 -8.60
C LEU A 23 0.41 12.71 -8.98
N GLN A 24 1.61 12.39 -8.51
CA GLN A 24 2.19 11.07 -8.64
C GLN A 24 2.39 10.45 -7.26
N ILE A 25 1.89 9.21 -7.10
CA ILE A 25 2.12 8.37 -5.93
C ILE A 25 3.00 7.21 -6.39
N PHE A 26 4.21 7.15 -5.84
CA PHE A 26 5.28 6.26 -6.28
C PHE A 26 5.95 5.59 -5.09
N LYS A 27 6.12 4.27 -5.15
CA LYS A 27 6.88 3.50 -4.13
C LYS A 27 6.45 3.75 -2.67
N CYS A 28 5.16 3.93 -2.45
CA CYS A 28 4.57 4.13 -1.12
C CYS A 28 4.05 2.80 -0.56
N TYR A 29 4.95 1.88 -0.21
CA TYR A 29 4.60 0.48 0.09
C TYR A 29 3.75 0.27 1.34
N SER A 30 3.85 1.18 2.31
CA SER A 30 3.04 1.12 3.54
C SER A 30 1.71 1.86 3.43
N LEU A 31 1.47 2.61 2.35
CA LEU A 31 0.30 3.47 2.21
C LEU A 31 -0.95 2.62 2.06
N ARG A 32 -1.93 2.86 2.92
CA ARG A 32 -3.11 1.98 3.02
C ARG A 32 -4.25 2.40 2.09
N ARG A 33 -4.43 3.71 1.91
CA ARG A 33 -5.55 4.34 1.20
C ARG A 33 -5.16 5.74 0.69
N LEU A 34 -5.88 6.24 -0.32
CA LEU A 34 -5.77 7.63 -0.74
C LEU A 34 -6.43 8.56 0.31
N PRO A 35 -5.95 9.81 0.46
CA PRO A 35 -6.63 10.81 1.27
C PRO A 35 -8.01 11.11 0.70
N GLU A 36 -9.01 11.23 1.58
CA GLU A 36 -10.36 11.63 1.18
C GLU A 36 -10.37 13.06 0.64
N GLU A 37 -9.42 13.88 1.10
CA GLU A 37 -9.20 15.24 0.66
C GLU A 37 -8.75 15.33 -0.80
N LEU A 38 -8.31 14.23 -1.43
CA LEU A 38 -8.00 14.20 -2.85
C LEU A 38 -9.24 14.56 -3.71
N ILE A 39 -10.45 14.31 -3.19
CA ILE A 39 -11.72 14.70 -3.81
C ILE A 39 -11.86 16.22 -3.94
N SER A 40 -11.18 16.98 -3.07
CA SER A 40 -11.21 18.44 -3.07
C SER A 40 -10.24 19.08 -4.07
N LEU A 41 -9.34 18.29 -4.70
CA LEU A 41 -8.39 18.79 -5.69
C LEU A 41 -9.03 18.92 -7.08
N THR A 42 -9.97 19.85 -7.22
CA THR A 42 -10.74 20.04 -8.47
C THR A 42 -9.90 20.46 -9.67
N ASN A 43 -8.70 21.00 -9.44
CA ASN A 43 -7.77 21.42 -10.51
C ASN A 43 -6.84 20.30 -10.99
N LEU A 44 -6.93 19.11 -10.37
CA LEU A 44 -6.08 17.98 -10.69
C LEU A 44 -6.49 17.36 -12.03
N GLU A 45 -5.59 17.44 -13.00
CA GLU A 45 -5.79 16.92 -14.35
C GLU A 45 -5.29 15.48 -14.49
N LYS A 46 -4.27 15.11 -13.70
CA LYS A 46 -3.66 13.80 -13.75
C LYS A 46 -3.36 13.24 -12.35
N LEU A 47 -3.81 12.01 -12.11
CA LEU A 47 -3.37 11.17 -10.99
C LEU A 47 -2.63 9.95 -11.53
N GLU A 48 -1.42 9.72 -11.03
CA GLU A 48 -0.60 8.61 -11.45
C GLU A 48 -0.12 7.77 -10.26
N ILE A 49 -0.48 6.49 -10.27
CA ILE A 49 -0.15 5.53 -9.22
C ILE A 49 0.79 4.49 -9.83
N ARG A 50 2.02 4.41 -9.32
CA ARG A 50 3.10 3.58 -9.90
C ARG A 50 3.87 2.84 -8.81
N GLU A 51 4.30 1.62 -9.11
CA GLU A 51 5.16 0.84 -8.21
C GLU A 51 4.62 0.79 -6.77
N MET A 52 3.30 0.58 -6.66
CA MET A 52 2.57 0.41 -5.41
C MET A 52 2.26 -1.07 -5.18
N PRO A 53 2.13 -1.53 -3.92
CA PRO A 53 1.80 -2.92 -3.63
C PRO A 53 0.52 -3.36 -4.33
N GLU A 54 0.49 -4.60 -4.84
CA GLU A 54 -0.69 -5.13 -5.53
C GLU A 54 -1.94 -5.08 -4.64
N ALA A 55 -1.79 -5.37 -3.35
CA ALA A 55 -2.86 -5.26 -2.36
C ALA A 55 -3.45 -3.84 -2.26
N PHE A 56 -2.66 -2.79 -2.47
CA PHE A 56 -3.16 -1.40 -2.49
C PHE A 56 -3.95 -1.13 -3.79
N ILE A 57 -3.43 -1.60 -4.93
CA ILE A 57 -4.11 -1.47 -6.22
C ILE A 57 -5.46 -2.22 -6.22
N ALA A 58 -5.50 -3.42 -5.65
CA ALA A 58 -6.74 -4.20 -5.53
C ALA A 58 -7.81 -3.47 -4.70
N ARG A 59 -7.41 -2.77 -3.62
CA ARG A 59 -8.34 -1.98 -2.78
C ARG A 59 -8.88 -0.73 -3.48
N LEU A 60 -8.07 -0.08 -4.31
CA LEU A 60 -8.49 1.11 -5.08
C LEU A 60 -9.67 0.86 -6.00
N GLN A 61 -9.76 -0.35 -6.59
CA GLN A 61 -10.74 -0.67 -7.63
C GLN A 61 -12.20 -0.77 -7.14
N VAL A 62 -12.46 -0.90 -5.84
CA VAL A 62 -13.81 -1.19 -5.34
C VAL A 62 -14.62 0.07 -4.97
N SER A 63 -13.98 1.14 -4.46
CA SER A 63 -14.73 2.30 -3.94
C SER A 63 -14.00 3.65 -3.95
N ASP A 64 -12.73 3.71 -4.32
CA ASP A 64 -11.99 4.98 -4.16
C ASP A 64 -11.92 5.75 -5.48
N LEU A 65 -11.77 5.06 -6.60
CA LEU A 65 -11.70 5.70 -7.92
C LEU A 65 -13.01 6.38 -8.35
N HIS A 66 -14.17 5.88 -7.94
CA HIS A 66 -15.45 6.51 -8.30
C HIS A 66 -15.61 7.92 -7.70
N LYS A 67 -14.96 8.20 -6.57
CA LYS A 67 -14.97 9.53 -5.94
C LYS A 67 -14.06 10.52 -6.66
N LEU A 68 -13.16 10.01 -7.48
CA LEU A 68 -12.14 10.75 -8.21
C LEU A 68 -12.51 10.98 -9.68
N ARG A 69 -13.78 10.76 -10.07
CA ARG A 69 -14.27 10.93 -11.45
C ARG A 69 -14.11 12.34 -12.01
N HIS A 70 -13.87 13.34 -11.16
CA HIS A 70 -13.56 14.70 -11.59
C HIS A 70 -12.14 14.84 -12.15
N ILE A 71 -11.24 13.88 -11.89
CA ILE A 71 -9.88 13.85 -12.43
C ILE A 71 -9.93 13.23 -13.84
N PRO A 72 -9.59 13.97 -14.91
CA PRO A 72 -9.69 13.49 -16.29
C PRO A 72 -8.80 12.30 -16.61
N ASN A 73 -7.59 12.24 -16.04
CA ASN A 73 -6.60 11.24 -16.38
C ASN A 73 -6.08 10.50 -15.13
N ILE A 74 -6.58 9.30 -14.91
CA ILE A 74 -6.10 8.41 -13.84
C ILE A 74 -5.34 7.26 -14.46
N VAL A 75 -4.04 7.17 -14.16
CA VAL A 75 -3.16 6.09 -14.61
C VAL A 75 -2.75 5.25 -13.41
N VAL A 76 -3.08 3.97 -13.44
CA VAL A 76 -2.59 2.99 -12.48
C VAL A 76 -1.66 2.03 -13.21
N ARG A 77 -0.39 1.97 -12.80
CA ARG A 77 0.58 1.02 -13.33
C ARG A 77 0.82 -0.07 -12.30
N HIS A 78 0.80 -1.32 -12.76
CA HIS A 78 1.14 -2.46 -11.94
C HIS A 78 2.58 -2.31 -11.41
N PRO A 79 2.85 -2.75 -10.17
CA PRO A 79 4.21 -2.85 -9.68
C PRO A 79 5.04 -3.72 -10.62
N SER A 80 6.33 -3.39 -10.78
CA SER A 80 7.25 -4.34 -11.40
C SER A 80 7.26 -5.60 -10.54
N THR A 81 7.13 -6.75 -11.20
CA THR A 81 7.07 -8.09 -10.59
C THR A 81 8.25 -8.40 -9.68
N ASP A 82 9.38 -7.70 -9.88
CA ASP A 82 10.64 -7.90 -9.17
C ASP A 82 10.54 -7.78 -7.63
N TYR A 83 9.62 -6.98 -7.09
CA TYR A 83 9.44 -6.85 -5.64
C TYR A 83 8.38 -7.79 -5.07
N GLU A 84 7.38 -8.16 -5.86
CA GLU A 84 6.30 -9.04 -5.40
C GLU A 84 6.82 -10.46 -5.18
N GLU A 85 7.74 -10.93 -6.05
CA GLU A 85 8.45 -12.20 -5.84
C GLU A 85 9.24 -12.22 -4.52
N TRP A 86 9.99 -11.15 -4.22
CA TRP A 86 10.75 -11.04 -2.97
C TRP A 86 9.84 -10.96 -1.74
N ILE A 87 8.71 -10.26 -1.82
CA ILE A 87 7.71 -10.19 -0.75
C ILE A 87 7.08 -11.57 -0.51
N GLN A 88 6.68 -12.30 -1.56
CA GLN A 88 6.12 -13.64 -1.44
C GLN A 88 7.11 -14.62 -0.80
N GLU A 89 8.39 -14.53 -1.18
CA GLU A 89 9.44 -15.37 -0.62
C GLU A 89 9.71 -15.06 0.86
N LEU A 90 9.70 -13.77 1.24
CA LEU A 90 9.75 -13.35 2.64
C LEU A 90 8.55 -13.85 3.45
N GLU A 91 7.33 -13.68 2.95
CA GLU A 91 6.12 -14.14 3.64
C GLU A 91 6.13 -15.65 3.86
N HIS A 92 6.57 -16.41 2.85
CA HIS A 92 6.75 -17.86 2.95
C HIS A 92 7.75 -18.23 4.05
N THR A 93 8.86 -17.49 4.12
CA THR A 93 9.88 -17.67 5.16
C THR A 93 9.32 -17.35 6.56
N ILE A 94 8.58 -16.25 6.70
CA ILE A 94 7.92 -15.88 7.97
C ILE A 94 6.93 -16.96 8.41
N ARG A 95 6.15 -17.53 7.48
CA ARG A 95 5.23 -18.64 7.78
C ARG A 95 5.96 -19.87 8.30
N LYS A 96 7.07 -20.27 7.67
CA LYS A 96 7.91 -21.38 8.13
C LYS A 96 8.47 -21.14 9.53
N ILE A 97 9.02 -19.95 9.77
CA ILE A 97 9.56 -19.56 11.08
C ILE A 97 8.47 -19.64 12.15
N ARG A 98 7.28 -19.11 11.87
CA ARG A 98 6.14 -19.15 12.80
C ARG A 98 5.71 -20.58 13.12
N SER A 99 5.61 -21.44 12.11
CA SER A 99 5.30 -22.87 12.27
C SER A 99 6.31 -23.57 13.18
N LYS A 100 7.61 -23.32 12.95
CA LYS A 100 8.68 -23.93 13.76
C LYS A 100 8.66 -23.44 15.21
N ALA A 101 8.37 -22.16 15.43
CA ALA A 101 8.22 -21.60 16.76
C ALA A 101 7.06 -22.26 17.54
N GLN A 102 5.95 -22.60 16.86
CA GLN A 102 4.83 -23.31 17.47
C GLN A 102 5.20 -24.74 17.87
N GLU A 103 5.94 -25.46 17.03
CA GLU A 103 6.44 -26.81 17.36
C GLU A 103 7.35 -26.80 18.60
N ILE A 104 8.30 -25.86 18.65
CA ILE A 104 9.21 -25.71 19.80
C ILE A 104 8.42 -25.40 21.07
N ARG A 105 7.43 -24.50 20.96
CA ARG A 105 6.55 -24.15 22.09
C ARG A 105 5.73 -25.34 22.57
N ALA A 106 5.18 -26.14 21.66
CA ALA A 106 4.45 -27.36 22.00
C ALA A 106 5.36 -28.38 22.69
N ALA A 107 6.55 -28.65 22.13
CA ALA A 107 7.53 -29.58 22.71
C ALA A 107 7.97 -29.17 24.13
N HIS A 108 8.12 -27.86 24.37
CA HIS A 108 8.44 -27.35 25.70
C HIS A 108 7.27 -27.50 26.70
N LEU A 109 6.02 -27.35 26.25
CA LEU A 109 4.86 -27.57 27.12
C LEU A 109 4.70 -29.05 27.51
N PHE A 110 4.90 -29.97 26.57
CA PHE A 110 4.86 -31.41 26.85
C PHE A 110 5.89 -31.83 27.91
N LYS A 111 7.11 -31.28 27.86
CA LYS A 111 8.16 -31.54 28.86
C LYS A 111 7.87 -30.98 30.26
N ARG A 112 6.91 -30.07 30.42
CA ARG A 112 6.50 -29.50 31.72
C ARG A 112 5.33 -30.24 32.36
N LEU A 113 4.63 -31.08 31.62
CA LEU A 113 3.41 -31.76 32.05
C LEU A 113 3.60 -33.27 32.34
N GLY A 114 4.78 -33.81 32.04
CA GLY A 114 5.23 -35.14 32.49
C GLY A 114 6.41 -35.00 33.42
#